data_AF-A0A7L2SRW4-F1
#
_entry.id   AF-A0A7L2SRW4-F1
#
_cell.length_a   1.000
_cell.length_b   1.000
_cell.length_c   1.000
_cell.angle_alpha   90.00
_cell.angle_beta   90.00
_cell.angle_gamma   90.00
#
_symmetry.space_group_name_H-M   'P 1'
#
loop_
_entity.id
_entity.type
_entity.pdbx_description
1 polymer ?
#
loop_
_entity_poly.entity_id
_entity_poly.type
_entity_poly.pdbx_seq_one_letter_code
_entity_poly.pdbx_strand_id
1 'polypeptide(L)'
;DNWAFLYAQRLALKQELPLHVCFCVVPKFLEATIRHYRFMLRGLQEVAEECAELNISFHLLLGYAKDVLPTFVVEHGVGGLVTDFSPLRLPRQWVEDVRERLPEDVPFAQVDAHNIVPCWVASPKQEYSARTIRGKIHAQLPEFLTEFPPVVRHPHSPSCPAEPIAWEACYSSLQVDHTVKEVEWATPGTAAGLAVLKSFIAERLKSFSTHRNDPNKAALSNLSPWLHFGQVSTQRAILEVQKHRRTYKDSVDAFVEEAVVRRELAENFCYYNENYDSVQGAYDWAQTTLKLHAKDKRPYLYSLQELEQGTTHDPLWNAAQLQMVREGKMHGFLRMYWAKKILEWTRSPEEALQFAIYLNDRYELDGRDPNGYV
;
A
#
# COMPACT_ATOMS: atom_id res chain seq x y z
N ASP A 1 -4.84 11.00 9.95
CA ASP A 1 -3.60 10.44 10.55
C ASP A 1 -2.49 10.26 9.49
N ASN A 2 -1.84 11.34 9.07
CA ASN A 2 -0.81 11.31 8.03
C ASN A 2 0.37 12.21 8.42
N TRP A 3 1.54 11.63 8.67
CA TRP A 3 2.73 12.37 9.12
C TRP A 3 3.30 13.31 8.05
N ALA A 4 3.23 12.94 6.77
CA ALA A 4 3.67 13.82 5.67
C ALA A 4 2.79 15.07 5.59
N PHE A 5 1.48 14.90 5.71
CA PHE A 5 0.53 16.01 5.74
C PHE A 5 0.78 16.92 6.96
N LEU A 6 0.90 16.33 8.16
CA LEU A 6 1.15 17.08 9.40
C LEU A 6 2.48 17.85 9.35
N TYR A 7 3.52 17.24 8.77
CA TYR A 7 4.80 17.90 8.54
C TYR A 7 4.66 19.09 7.57
N ALA A 8 3.96 18.90 6.46
CA ALA A 8 3.70 19.96 5.47
C ALA A 8 2.89 21.12 6.08
N GLN A 9 1.83 20.83 6.83
CA GLN A 9 1.04 21.87 7.50
C GLN A 9 1.86 22.62 8.54
N ARG A 10 2.66 21.91 9.36
CA ARG A 10 3.55 22.56 10.33
C ARG A 10 4.57 23.47 9.65
N LEU A 11 5.12 23.07 8.51
CA LEU A 11 6.05 23.90 7.74
C LEU A 11 5.35 25.15 7.19
N ALA A 12 4.18 24.99 6.58
CA ALA A 12 3.38 26.10 6.03
C ALA A 12 2.97 27.09 7.13
N LEU A 13 2.50 26.61 8.28
CA LEU A 13 2.15 27.44 9.44
C LEU A 13 3.35 28.23 9.96
N LYS A 14 4.53 27.61 10.04
CA LYS A 14 5.75 28.28 10.50
C LYS A 14 6.18 29.43 9.58
N GLN A 15 5.88 29.32 8.29
CA GLN A 15 6.24 30.32 7.27
C GLN A 15 5.09 31.28 6.95
N GLU A 16 3.94 31.13 7.62
CA GLU A 16 2.72 31.91 7.34
C GLU A 16 2.23 31.82 5.89
N LEU A 17 2.44 30.67 5.25
CA LEU A 17 2.10 30.41 3.85
C LEU A 17 0.86 29.52 3.70
N PRO A 18 0.15 29.60 2.57
CA PRO A 18 -0.89 28.63 2.21
C PRO A 18 -0.36 27.19 2.12
N LEU A 19 -1.25 26.22 2.28
CA LEU A 19 -0.96 24.81 2.08
C LEU A 19 -1.77 24.27 0.89
N HIS A 20 -1.07 23.57 0.00
CA HIS A 20 -1.65 22.90 -1.16
C HIS A 20 -1.38 21.40 -1.06
N VAL A 21 -2.39 20.59 -1.35
CA VAL A 21 -2.29 19.14 -1.52
C VAL A 21 -2.42 18.87 -3.01
N CYS A 22 -1.44 18.16 -3.58
CA CYS A 22 -1.45 17.79 -4.99
C CYS A 22 -1.40 16.28 -5.12
N PHE A 23 -2.27 15.70 -5.96
CA PHE A 23 -2.22 14.31 -6.34
C PHE A 23 -2.08 14.18 -7.85
N CYS A 24 -1.03 13.50 -8.32
CA CYS A 24 -0.77 13.30 -9.75
C CYS A 24 -1.33 11.94 -10.20
N VAL A 25 -2.36 11.96 -11.04
CA VAL A 25 -2.97 10.76 -11.61
C VAL A 25 -2.21 10.38 -12.89
N VAL A 26 -1.44 9.30 -12.81
CA VAL A 26 -0.82 8.70 -14.00
C VAL A 26 -1.85 7.87 -14.79
N PRO A 27 -1.81 7.86 -16.13
CA PRO A 27 -2.80 7.18 -16.96
C PRO A 27 -2.79 5.65 -16.77
N LYS A 28 -1.64 5.07 -16.41
CA LYS A 28 -1.46 3.66 -16.08
C LYS A 28 -0.39 3.51 -15.00
N PHE A 29 -0.61 2.61 -14.04
CA PHE A 29 0.35 2.25 -12.99
C PHE A 29 0.45 0.74 -12.87
N LEU A 30 1.60 0.17 -13.26
CA LEU A 30 1.83 -1.28 -13.24
C LEU A 30 0.65 -2.04 -13.90
N GLU A 31 0.16 -3.10 -13.24
CA GLU A 31 -1.00 -3.88 -13.68
C GLU A 31 -2.33 -3.42 -13.05
N ALA A 32 -2.37 -2.20 -12.48
CA ALA A 32 -3.58 -1.66 -11.89
C ALA A 32 -4.71 -1.53 -12.93
N THR A 33 -5.83 -2.17 -12.62
CA THR A 33 -7.09 -2.12 -13.37
C THR A 33 -8.02 -1.00 -12.89
N ILE A 34 -9.17 -0.83 -13.56
CA ILE A 34 -10.19 0.15 -13.15
C ILE A 34 -10.70 -0.07 -11.71
N ARG A 35 -10.68 -1.31 -11.20
CA ARG A 35 -10.99 -1.65 -9.80
C ARG A 35 -10.15 -0.80 -8.83
N HIS A 36 -8.85 -0.71 -9.06
CA HIS A 36 -7.90 -0.01 -8.21
C HIS A 36 -8.06 1.49 -8.32
N TYR A 37 -8.11 2.00 -9.55
CA TYR A 37 -8.24 3.43 -9.80
C TYR A 37 -9.54 3.99 -9.24
N ARG A 38 -10.66 3.27 -9.34
CA ARG A 38 -11.92 3.74 -8.74
C ARG A 38 -11.91 3.70 -7.21
N PHE A 39 -11.29 2.67 -6.62
CA PHE A 39 -11.12 2.64 -5.16
C PHE A 39 -10.25 3.82 -4.67
N MET A 40 -9.16 4.11 -5.36
CA MET A 40 -8.28 5.25 -5.06
C MET A 40 -8.99 6.60 -5.28
N LEU A 41 -9.55 6.84 -6.48
CA LEU A 41 -10.12 8.13 -6.87
C LEU A 41 -11.35 8.51 -6.03
N ARG A 42 -12.21 7.54 -5.67
CA ARG A 42 -13.32 7.82 -4.74
C ARG A 42 -12.84 8.12 -3.32
N GLY A 43 -11.74 7.51 -2.87
CA GLY A 43 -11.10 7.93 -1.62
C GLY A 43 -10.55 9.36 -1.69
N LEU A 44 -10.00 9.77 -2.84
CA LEU A 44 -9.52 11.14 -3.04
C LEU A 44 -10.66 12.17 -3.12
N GLN A 45 -11.88 11.77 -3.50
CA GLN A 45 -13.05 12.65 -3.43
C GLN A 45 -13.33 13.07 -1.98
N GLU A 46 -13.29 12.11 -1.04
CA GLU A 46 -13.42 12.38 0.40
C GLU A 46 -12.30 13.31 0.89
N VAL A 47 -11.04 13.06 0.47
CA VAL A 47 -9.90 13.93 0.84
C VAL A 47 -10.07 15.35 0.31
N ALA A 48 -10.61 15.52 -0.91
CA ALA A 48 -10.85 16.84 -1.49
C ALA A 48 -11.90 17.63 -0.70
N GLU A 49 -12.97 16.96 -0.24
CA GLU A 49 -14.00 17.53 0.63
C GLU A 49 -13.41 17.94 1.99
N GLU A 50 -12.65 17.05 2.64
CA GLU A 50 -11.99 17.34 3.92
C GLU A 50 -10.98 18.50 3.81
N CYS A 51 -10.22 18.58 2.71
CA CYS A 51 -9.30 19.69 2.46
C CYS A 51 -10.06 21.02 2.36
N ALA A 52 -11.20 21.04 1.67
CA ALA A 52 -12.02 22.24 1.54
C ALA A 52 -12.55 22.73 2.91
N GLU A 53 -13.02 21.83 3.77
CA GLU A 53 -13.44 22.15 5.14
C GLU A 53 -12.29 22.74 5.98
N LEU A 54 -11.07 22.26 5.74
CA LEU A 54 -9.86 22.70 6.42
C LEU A 54 -9.20 23.94 5.79
N ASN A 55 -9.81 24.59 4.79
CA ASN A 55 -9.20 25.71 4.05
C ASN A 55 -7.84 25.36 3.43
N ILE A 56 -7.73 24.15 2.90
CA ILE A 56 -6.54 23.62 2.22
C ILE A 56 -6.94 23.33 0.78
N SER A 57 -6.17 23.81 -0.19
CA SER A 57 -6.47 23.55 -1.60
C SER A 57 -6.04 22.15 -1.99
N PHE A 58 -6.95 21.38 -2.57
CA PHE A 58 -6.66 20.08 -3.17
C PHE A 58 -6.64 20.19 -4.70
N HIS A 59 -5.57 19.70 -5.31
CA HIS A 59 -5.34 19.74 -6.75
C HIS A 59 -5.16 18.33 -7.30
N LEU A 60 -6.00 17.96 -8.26
CA LEU A 60 -5.87 16.70 -9.00
C LEU A 60 -5.20 16.99 -10.35
N LEU A 61 -3.93 16.63 -10.47
CA LEU A 61 -3.14 16.87 -11.67
C LEU A 61 -3.12 15.61 -12.54
N LEU A 62 -3.42 15.73 -13.83
CA LEU A 62 -3.40 14.60 -14.76
C LEU A 62 -2.03 14.53 -15.46
N GLY A 63 -1.30 13.44 -15.25
CA GLY A 63 0.02 13.23 -15.85
C GLY A 63 1.06 12.74 -14.86
N TYR A 64 2.29 12.56 -15.35
CA TYR A 64 3.42 12.16 -14.51
C TYR A 64 3.89 13.34 -13.66
N ALA A 65 4.16 13.07 -12.38
CA ALA A 65 4.57 14.07 -11.39
C ALA A 65 5.72 14.96 -11.87
N LYS A 66 6.72 14.37 -12.53
CA LYS A 66 7.89 15.08 -13.09
C LYS A 66 7.59 16.08 -14.22
N ASP A 67 6.43 15.95 -14.86
CA ASP A 67 6.01 16.81 -15.96
C ASP A 67 5.05 17.90 -15.46
N VAL A 68 4.19 17.58 -14.49
CA VAL A 68 3.13 18.49 -14.02
C VAL A 68 3.50 19.28 -12.75
N LEU A 69 4.23 18.67 -11.80
CA LEU A 69 4.55 19.34 -10.53
C LEU A 69 5.52 20.52 -10.67
N PRO A 70 6.61 20.45 -11.47
CA PRO A 70 7.51 21.60 -11.61
C PRO A 70 6.79 22.84 -12.13
N THR A 71 5.92 22.67 -13.13
CA THR A 71 5.08 23.74 -13.68
C THR A 71 4.14 24.29 -12.60
N PHE A 72 3.44 23.41 -11.87
CA PHE A 72 2.57 23.81 -10.78
C PHE A 72 3.31 24.61 -9.69
N VAL A 73 4.51 24.16 -9.31
CA VAL A 73 5.37 24.80 -8.31
C VAL A 73 5.73 26.23 -8.72
N VAL A 74 6.11 26.44 -9.98
CA VAL A 74 6.45 27.78 -10.51
C VAL A 74 5.21 28.67 -10.58
N GLU A 75 4.10 28.17 -11.13
CA GLU A 75 2.87 28.96 -11.32
C GLU A 75 2.25 29.41 -9.99
N HIS A 76 2.33 28.58 -8.96
CA HIS A 76 1.77 28.86 -7.64
C HIS A 76 2.79 29.44 -6.65
N GLY A 77 4.04 29.64 -7.07
CA GLY A 77 5.12 30.15 -6.20
C GLY A 77 5.34 29.28 -4.95
N VAL A 78 5.34 27.95 -5.12
CA VAL A 78 5.45 27.00 -4.00
C VAL A 78 6.85 27.06 -3.39
N GLY A 79 6.93 27.46 -2.12
CA GLY A 79 8.20 27.62 -1.39
C GLY A 79 8.77 26.33 -0.77
N GLY A 80 8.15 25.17 -1.00
CA GLY A 80 8.64 23.89 -0.52
C GLY A 80 7.70 22.73 -0.86
N LEU A 81 8.26 21.57 -1.17
CA LEU A 81 7.51 20.36 -1.48
C LEU A 81 7.72 19.30 -0.39
N VAL A 82 6.65 18.59 -0.03
CA VAL A 82 6.68 17.45 0.88
C VAL A 82 5.99 16.27 0.19
N THR A 83 6.63 15.10 0.22
CA THR A 83 6.05 13.85 -0.29
C THR A 83 6.11 12.75 0.78
N ASP A 84 5.28 11.73 0.62
CA ASP A 84 5.34 10.53 1.44
C ASP A 84 6.39 9.53 0.90
N PHE A 85 6.54 8.41 1.60
CA PHE A 85 7.54 7.39 1.30
C PHE A 85 6.87 6.14 0.72
N SER A 86 7.53 5.57 -0.29
CA SER A 86 7.33 4.20 -0.74
C SER A 86 8.69 3.60 -1.12
N PRO A 87 8.98 2.34 -0.76
CA PRO A 87 10.25 1.70 -1.08
C PRO A 87 10.29 1.14 -2.51
N LEU A 88 9.14 1.09 -3.20
CA LEU A 88 9.04 0.49 -4.51
C LEU A 88 9.84 1.29 -5.55
N ARG A 89 10.43 0.57 -6.51
CA ARG A 89 11.35 1.11 -7.51
C ARG A 89 10.75 2.28 -8.28
N LEU A 90 9.52 2.14 -8.77
CA LEU A 90 8.85 3.14 -9.60
C LEU A 90 8.47 4.42 -8.81
N PRO A 91 7.80 4.34 -7.65
CA PRO A 91 7.59 5.51 -6.78
C PRO A 91 8.89 6.22 -6.36
N ARG A 92 9.96 5.48 -6.03
CA ARG A 92 11.27 6.09 -5.72
C ARG A 92 11.84 6.85 -6.92
N GLN A 93 11.74 6.27 -8.12
CA GLN A 93 12.16 6.95 -9.34
C GLN A 93 11.34 8.23 -9.58
N TRP A 94 10.03 8.25 -9.28
CA TRP A 94 9.23 9.46 -9.43
C TRP A 94 9.67 10.59 -8.51
N VAL A 95 10.06 10.27 -7.28
CA VAL A 95 10.60 11.26 -6.34
C VAL A 95 11.91 11.85 -6.86
N GLU A 96 12.83 11.02 -7.37
CA GLU A 96 14.07 11.50 -7.99
C GLU A 96 13.81 12.33 -9.26
N ASP A 97 12.93 11.85 -10.15
CA ASP A 97 12.56 12.57 -11.38
C ASP A 97 11.95 13.96 -11.09
N VAL A 98 11.18 14.09 -10.00
CA VAL A 98 10.66 15.39 -9.54
C VAL A 98 11.80 16.24 -8.97
N ARG A 99 12.64 15.67 -8.09
CA ARG A 99 13.78 16.37 -7.47
C ARG A 99 14.70 17.00 -8.52
N GLU A 100 14.98 16.30 -9.61
CA GLU A 100 15.84 16.78 -10.70
C GLU A 100 15.24 17.92 -11.53
N ARG A 101 13.92 18.11 -11.48
CA ARG A 101 13.20 19.10 -12.28
C ARG A 101 12.60 20.25 -11.48
N LEU A 102 12.62 20.15 -10.15
CA LEU A 102 12.23 21.25 -9.29
C LEU A 102 13.21 22.41 -9.43
N PRO A 103 12.74 23.67 -9.26
CA PRO A 103 13.64 24.82 -9.12
C PRO A 103 14.63 24.60 -7.97
N GLU A 104 15.88 25.01 -8.15
CA GLU A 104 16.98 24.77 -7.19
C GLU A 104 16.73 25.38 -5.81
N ASP A 105 15.91 26.42 -5.73
CA ASP A 105 15.55 27.14 -4.51
C ASP A 105 14.35 26.54 -3.76
N VAL A 106 13.70 25.51 -4.30
CA VAL A 106 12.54 24.86 -3.68
C VAL A 106 13.00 23.64 -2.87
N PRO A 107 12.96 23.68 -1.52
CA PRO A 107 13.31 22.53 -0.70
C PRO A 107 12.32 21.39 -0.90
N PHE A 108 12.83 20.15 -0.96
CA PHE A 108 12.02 18.95 -1.12
C PHE A 108 12.28 17.97 0.03
N ALA A 109 11.24 17.67 0.80
CA ALA A 109 11.30 16.74 1.93
C ALA A 109 10.46 15.48 1.66
N GLN A 110 10.96 14.34 2.12
CA GLN A 110 10.21 13.08 2.14
C GLN A 110 9.96 12.65 3.59
N VAL A 111 8.75 12.18 3.88
CA VAL A 111 8.33 11.73 5.21
C VAL A 111 7.75 10.32 5.11
N ASP A 112 8.22 9.41 5.97
CA ASP A 112 7.56 8.11 6.10
C ASP A 112 6.23 8.27 6.84
N ALA A 113 5.14 8.27 6.07
CA ALA A 113 3.78 8.35 6.57
C ALA A 113 3.06 6.99 6.57
N HIS A 114 3.74 5.93 6.10
CA HIS A 114 3.14 4.61 5.93
C HIS A 114 3.50 3.69 7.10
N ASN A 115 4.74 3.75 7.59
CA ASN A 115 5.26 2.94 8.68
C ASN A 115 5.12 3.62 10.04
N ILE A 116 5.06 2.84 11.12
CA ILE A 116 5.10 3.39 12.48
C ILE A 116 6.52 3.84 12.78
N VAL A 117 7.50 2.96 12.56
CA VAL A 117 8.91 3.31 12.64
C VAL A 117 9.40 3.58 11.22
N PRO A 118 9.96 4.76 10.90
CA PRO A 118 10.41 5.08 9.55
C PRO A 118 11.34 3.99 9.00
N CYS A 119 11.16 3.59 7.74
CA CYS A 119 11.82 2.41 7.16
C CYS A 119 13.36 2.44 7.32
N TRP A 120 13.99 3.59 7.08
CA TRP A 120 15.43 3.80 7.24
C TRP A 120 15.91 3.88 8.70
N VAL A 121 14.97 4.05 9.65
CA VAL A 121 15.24 4.07 11.09
C VAL A 121 15.02 2.68 11.72
N ALA A 122 14.06 1.90 11.22
CA ALA A 122 13.73 0.57 11.73
C ALA A 122 14.94 -0.39 11.68
N SER A 123 15.75 -0.32 10.61
CA SER A 123 17.00 -1.05 10.48
C SER A 123 17.90 -0.40 9.43
N PRO A 124 19.24 -0.34 9.60
CA PRO A 124 20.14 0.23 8.61
C PRO A 124 20.45 -0.71 7.42
N LYS A 125 19.78 -1.87 7.35
CA LYS A 125 20.01 -2.90 6.33
C LYS A 125 18.77 -3.79 6.14
N GLN A 126 18.78 -4.58 5.07
CA GLN A 126 17.83 -5.69 4.86
C GLN A 126 17.90 -6.69 6.02
N GLU A 127 16.74 -7.04 6.56
CA GLU A 127 16.58 -8.02 7.63
C GLU A 127 16.21 -9.41 7.09
N TYR A 128 16.75 -10.44 7.72
CA TYR A 128 16.57 -11.82 7.26
C TYR A 128 15.15 -12.35 7.44
N SER A 129 14.50 -11.95 8.54
CA SER A 129 13.20 -12.51 8.92
C SER A 129 12.49 -11.62 9.92
N ALA A 130 11.20 -11.90 10.14
CA ALA A 130 10.42 -11.28 11.21
C ALA A 130 11.13 -11.38 12.57
N ARG A 131 11.85 -12.48 12.84
CA ARG A 131 12.62 -12.64 14.09
C ARG A 131 13.69 -11.57 14.30
N THR A 132 14.39 -11.17 13.24
CA THR A 132 15.53 -10.26 13.36
C THR A 132 15.10 -8.79 13.37
N ILE A 133 14.05 -8.42 12.63
CA ILE A 133 13.53 -7.05 12.63
C ILE A 133 12.63 -6.75 13.84
N ARG A 134 11.91 -7.74 14.38
CA ARG A 134 10.96 -7.55 15.50
C ARG A 134 11.57 -6.82 16.68
N GLY A 135 12.73 -7.28 17.16
CA GLY A 135 13.39 -6.65 18.31
C GLY A 135 13.74 -5.18 18.05
N LYS A 136 14.11 -4.84 16.82
CA LYS A 136 14.49 -3.48 16.42
C LYS A 136 13.28 -2.54 16.35
N ILE A 137 12.18 -3.00 15.74
CA ILE A 137 10.93 -2.22 15.69
C ILE A 137 10.39 -2.04 17.11
N HIS A 138 10.25 -3.12 17.88
CA HIS A 138 9.68 -3.06 19.23
C HIS A 138 10.48 -2.17 20.19
N ALA A 139 11.81 -2.09 20.05
CA ALA A 139 12.63 -1.18 20.83
C ALA A 139 12.31 0.30 20.56
N GLN A 140 11.78 0.61 19.37
CA GLN A 140 11.48 1.97 18.91
C GLN A 140 9.99 2.33 19.05
N LEU A 141 9.09 1.34 19.16
CA LEU A 141 7.66 1.60 19.32
C LEU A 141 7.31 2.58 20.48
N PRO A 142 7.97 2.56 21.66
CA PRO A 142 7.67 3.54 22.71
C PRO A 142 7.88 5.00 22.29
N GLU A 143 8.77 5.26 21.34
CA GLU A 143 9.05 6.59 20.79
C GLU A 143 8.11 6.94 19.63
N PHE A 144 7.87 5.99 18.71
CA PHE A 144 7.19 6.27 17.45
C PHE A 144 5.68 5.98 17.47
N LEU A 145 5.19 5.03 18.26
CA LEU A 145 3.77 4.69 18.37
C LEU A 145 3.05 5.69 19.29
N THR A 146 2.86 6.89 18.77
CA THR A 146 2.23 8.02 19.46
C THR A 146 0.86 8.34 18.85
N GLU A 147 0.04 9.09 19.57
CA GLU A 147 -1.16 9.68 18.98
C GLU A 147 -0.79 10.76 17.96
N PHE A 148 -1.65 10.93 16.96
CA PHE A 148 -1.49 11.98 15.96
C PHE A 148 -2.02 13.31 16.50
N PRO A 149 -1.29 14.42 16.35
CA PRO A 149 -1.89 15.74 16.50
C PRO A 149 -2.94 15.95 15.39
N PRO A 150 -4.00 16.73 15.65
CA PRO A 150 -5.02 17.00 14.64
C PRO A 150 -4.45 17.88 13.53
N VAL A 151 -4.90 17.65 12.29
CA VAL A 151 -4.80 18.66 11.23
C VAL A 151 -5.76 19.78 11.60
N VAL A 152 -5.27 21.01 11.59
CA VAL A 152 -6.09 22.18 11.93
C VAL A 152 -6.60 22.85 10.66
N ARG A 153 -7.68 23.63 10.78
CA ARG A 153 -8.08 24.51 9.68
C ARG A 153 -6.94 25.49 9.40
N HIS A 154 -6.49 25.55 8.15
CA HIS A 154 -5.34 26.33 7.76
C HIS A 154 -5.69 27.83 7.73
N PRO A 155 -4.96 28.70 8.47
CA PRO A 155 -5.32 30.10 8.60
C PRO A 155 -4.91 30.96 7.40
N HIS A 156 -3.99 30.48 6.56
CA HIS A 156 -3.47 31.21 5.41
C HIS A 156 -4.16 30.72 4.14
N SER A 157 -5.07 31.52 3.60
CA SER A 157 -5.78 31.17 2.37
C SER A 157 -4.86 31.34 1.16
N PRO A 158 -4.96 30.47 0.14
CA PRO A 158 -4.22 30.63 -1.10
C PRO A 158 -4.63 31.92 -1.82
N SER A 159 -3.69 32.50 -2.58
CA SER A 159 -3.93 33.71 -3.37
C SER A 159 -4.94 33.46 -4.51
N CYS A 160 -5.00 32.23 -5.02
CA CYS A 160 -5.95 31.78 -6.02
C CYS A 160 -6.72 30.55 -5.48
N PRO A 161 -8.05 30.50 -5.61
CA PRO A 161 -8.81 29.30 -5.26
C PRO A 161 -8.43 28.12 -6.18
N ALA A 162 -8.47 26.90 -5.65
CA ALA A 162 -8.31 25.70 -6.44
C ALA A 162 -9.43 25.59 -7.50
N GLU A 163 -9.07 25.13 -8.70
CA GLU A 163 -10.05 24.87 -9.75
C GLU A 163 -10.96 23.69 -9.39
N PRO A 164 -12.24 23.69 -9.81
CA PRO A 164 -13.10 22.53 -9.64
C PRO A 164 -12.51 21.28 -10.30
N ILE A 165 -12.47 20.18 -9.55
CA ILE A 165 -11.90 18.92 -10.03
C ILE A 165 -12.86 18.25 -11.02
N ALA A 166 -12.41 18.08 -12.26
CA ALA A 166 -13.16 17.38 -13.30
C ALA A 166 -13.00 15.85 -13.19
N TRP A 167 -13.64 15.23 -12.20
CA TRP A 167 -13.54 13.79 -11.93
C TRP A 167 -13.85 12.90 -13.14
N GLU A 168 -14.88 13.24 -13.94
CA GLU A 168 -15.22 12.48 -15.16
C GLU A 168 -14.13 12.54 -16.23
N ALA A 169 -13.44 13.67 -16.37
CA ALA A 169 -12.30 13.79 -17.28
C ALA A 169 -11.13 12.93 -16.77
N CYS A 170 -10.89 12.89 -15.46
CA CYS A 170 -9.91 12.00 -14.84
C CYS A 170 -10.23 10.53 -15.16
N TYR A 171 -11.47 10.07 -14.95
CA TYR A 171 -11.86 8.69 -15.28
C TYR A 171 -11.71 8.38 -16.77
N SER A 172 -12.03 9.34 -17.63
CA SER A 172 -11.92 9.20 -19.09
C SER A 172 -10.46 9.17 -19.58
N SER A 173 -9.52 9.73 -18.83
CA SER A 173 -8.09 9.74 -19.17
C SER A 173 -7.34 8.44 -18.85
N LEU A 174 -7.96 7.53 -18.08
CA LEU A 174 -7.30 6.30 -17.63
C LEU A 174 -7.06 5.34 -18.81
N GLN A 175 -5.86 4.78 -18.88
CA GLN A 175 -5.43 3.80 -19.87
C GLN A 175 -5.20 2.44 -19.21
N VAL A 176 -6.23 1.98 -18.51
CA VAL A 176 -6.18 0.77 -17.68
C VAL A 176 -7.12 -0.30 -18.21
N ASP A 177 -6.97 -1.51 -17.71
CA ASP A 177 -7.91 -2.57 -18.02
C ASP A 177 -9.24 -2.35 -17.27
N HIS A 178 -10.33 -2.26 -18.04
CA HIS A 178 -11.69 -2.07 -17.56
C HIS A 178 -12.47 -3.38 -17.35
N THR A 179 -11.88 -4.54 -17.64
CA THR A 179 -12.53 -5.84 -17.49
C THR A 179 -12.61 -6.29 -16.03
N VAL A 180 -11.60 -5.98 -15.22
CA VAL A 180 -11.61 -6.22 -13.77
C VAL A 180 -12.43 -5.15 -13.05
N LYS A 181 -13.68 -5.49 -12.71
CA LYS A 181 -14.66 -4.55 -12.13
C LYS A 181 -14.39 -4.26 -10.65
N GLU A 182 -14.94 -3.14 -10.19
CA GLU A 182 -15.01 -2.78 -8.77
C GLU A 182 -15.64 -3.89 -7.92
N VAL A 183 -15.35 -3.88 -6.63
CA VAL A 183 -15.92 -4.82 -5.65
C VAL A 183 -17.05 -4.13 -4.89
N GLU A 184 -18.05 -4.90 -4.46
CA GLU A 184 -19.22 -4.36 -3.76
C GLU A 184 -19.05 -4.28 -2.24
N TRP A 185 -18.15 -5.10 -1.67
CA TRP A 185 -18.00 -5.21 -0.21
C TRP A 185 -17.09 -4.13 0.41
N ALA A 186 -16.28 -3.44 -0.40
CA ALA A 186 -15.28 -2.49 0.07
C ALA A 186 -15.58 -1.08 -0.46
N THR A 187 -16.18 -0.25 0.40
CA THR A 187 -16.34 1.19 0.13
C THR A 187 -15.01 1.91 0.38
N PRO A 188 -14.44 2.61 -0.61
CA PRO A 188 -13.23 3.41 -0.41
C PRO A 188 -13.48 4.63 0.48
N GLY A 189 -12.39 5.22 1.00
CA GLY A 189 -12.42 6.42 1.84
C GLY A 189 -12.00 6.14 3.29
N THR A 190 -11.55 7.18 3.97
CA THR A 190 -11.07 7.13 5.36
C THR A 190 -12.21 6.72 6.29
N ALA A 191 -13.38 7.31 6.13
CA ALA A 191 -14.57 7.03 6.94
C ALA A 191 -14.97 5.55 6.85
N ALA A 192 -15.01 4.98 5.64
CA ALA A 192 -15.35 3.58 5.43
C ALA A 192 -14.28 2.64 6.01
N GLY A 193 -12.99 2.95 5.83
CA GLY A 193 -11.90 2.15 6.40
C GLY A 193 -11.91 2.14 7.93
N LEU A 194 -12.18 3.29 8.57
CA LEU A 194 -12.33 3.37 10.02
C LEU A 194 -13.56 2.60 10.53
N ALA A 195 -14.65 2.57 9.76
CA ALA A 195 -15.81 1.73 10.08
C ALA A 195 -15.47 0.24 10.03
N VAL A 196 -14.67 -0.20 9.03
CA VAL A 196 -14.17 -1.58 8.95
C VAL A 196 -13.26 -1.92 10.13
N LEU A 197 -12.36 -1.01 10.53
CA LEU A 197 -11.52 -1.18 11.73
C LEU A 197 -12.38 -1.32 12.99
N LYS A 198 -13.38 -0.46 13.16
CA LYS A 198 -14.29 -0.51 14.32
C LYS A 198 -15.06 -1.83 14.37
N SER A 199 -15.59 -2.30 13.24
CA SER A 199 -16.27 -3.61 13.15
C SER A 199 -15.29 -4.76 13.45
N PHE A 200 -14.05 -4.70 12.94
CA PHE A 200 -13.03 -5.72 13.26
C PHE A 200 -12.80 -5.81 14.77
N ILE A 201 -12.58 -4.68 15.44
CA ILE A 201 -12.36 -4.62 16.88
C ILE A 201 -13.55 -5.17 17.66
N ALA A 202 -14.77 -4.79 17.27
CA ALA A 202 -15.99 -5.16 17.97
C ALA A 202 -16.36 -6.64 17.80
N GLU A 203 -16.15 -7.21 16.62
CA GLU A 203 -16.76 -8.49 16.24
C GLU A 203 -15.74 -9.63 16.04
N ARG A 204 -14.54 -9.31 15.54
CA ARG A 204 -13.61 -10.31 14.99
C ARG A 204 -12.27 -10.37 15.72
N LEU A 205 -11.86 -9.30 16.40
CA LEU A 205 -10.59 -9.23 17.10
C LEU A 205 -10.45 -10.35 18.13
N LYS A 206 -11.50 -10.66 18.90
CA LYS A 206 -11.47 -11.74 19.90
C LYS A 206 -11.00 -13.09 19.32
N SER A 207 -11.43 -13.41 18.10
CA SER A 207 -11.15 -14.67 17.40
C SER A 207 -9.96 -14.60 16.44
N PHE A 208 -9.33 -13.43 16.28
CA PHE A 208 -8.28 -13.24 15.27
C PHE A 208 -7.12 -14.22 15.44
N SER A 209 -6.55 -14.36 16.64
CA SER A 209 -5.39 -15.24 16.85
C SER A 209 -5.66 -16.70 16.49
N THR A 210 -6.86 -17.21 16.82
CA THR A 210 -7.22 -18.62 16.66
C THR A 210 -7.75 -18.94 15.26
N HIS A 211 -8.35 -17.97 14.56
CA HIS A 211 -9.06 -18.22 13.31
C HIS A 211 -8.50 -17.51 12.07
N ARG A 212 -7.49 -16.63 12.17
CA ARG A 212 -6.88 -15.94 11.01
C ARG A 212 -6.33 -16.85 9.91
N ASN A 213 -6.07 -18.13 10.23
CA ASN A 213 -5.56 -19.11 9.28
C ASN A 213 -6.66 -20.02 8.71
N ASP A 214 -7.91 -19.87 9.12
CA ASP A 214 -9.04 -20.65 8.62
C ASP A 214 -9.82 -19.83 7.58
N PRO A 215 -9.69 -20.12 6.27
CA PRO A 215 -10.38 -19.38 5.22
C PRO A 215 -11.91 -19.51 5.29
N ASN A 216 -12.45 -20.43 6.08
CA ASN A 216 -13.89 -20.57 6.30
C ASN A 216 -14.41 -19.69 7.45
N LYS A 217 -13.54 -18.89 8.09
CA LYS A 217 -13.89 -18.00 9.19
C LYS A 217 -13.65 -16.55 8.78
N ALA A 218 -14.68 -15.72 8.93
CA ALA A 218 -14.55 -14.27 8.82
C ALA A 218 -13.85 -13.70 10.07
N ALA A 219 -12.56 -13.98 10.23
CA ALA A 219 -11.76 -13.56 11.39
C ALA A 219 -10.79 -12.42 11.08
N LEU A 220 -10.48 -12.17 9.81
CA LEU A 220 -9.53 -11.14 9.40
C LEU A 220 -10.08 -9.72 9.60
N SER A 221 -9.18 -8.73 9.68
CA SER A 221 -9.57 -7.31 9.76
C SER A 221 -10.23 -6.80 8.49
N ASN A 222 -9.83 -7.37 7.34
CA ASN A 222 -10.13 -6.91 6.00
C ASN A 222 -9.59 -5.52 5.66
N LEU A 223 -8.67 -4.96 6.45
CA LEU A 223 -8.19 -3.58 6.30
C LEU A 223 -7.20 -3.36 5.16
N SER A 224 -6.62 -4.42 4.56
CA SER A 224 -5.52 -4.29 3.62
C SER A 224 -5.79 -3.36 2.42
N PRO A 225 -6.99 -3.29 1.81
CA PRO A 225 -7.25 -2.29 0.77
C PRO A 225 -7.07 -0.83 1.24
N TRP A 226 -7.57 -0.50 2.43
CA TRP A 226 -7.46 0.85 2.97
C TRP A 226 -6.05 1.17 3.46
N LEU A 227 -5.33 0.18 3.98
CA LEU A 227 -3.93 0.36 4.36
C LEU A 227 -3.05 0.59 3.12
N HIS A 228 -3.23 -0.20 2.05
CA HIS A 228 -2.49 -0.08 0.80
C HIS A 228 -2.59 1.32 0.19
N PHE A 229 -3.81 1.86 0.05
CA PHE A 229 -4.03 3.19 -0.49
C PHE A 229 -3.81 4.33 0.51
N GLY A 230 -3.35 4.04 1.74
CA GLY A 230 -3.15 5.05 2.78
C GLY A 230 -4.43 5.75 3.25
N GLN A 231 -5.60 5.18 2.98
CA GLN A 231 -6.89 5.71 3.42
C GLN A 231 -7.10 5.51 4.93
N VAL A 232 -6.43 4.52 5.53
CA VAL A 232 -6.34 4.37 6.99
C VAL A 232 -4.89 4.16 7.38
N SER A 233 -4.43 4.93 8.38
CA SER A 233 -3.09 4.73 8.95
C SER A 233 -3.02 3.40 9.71
N THR A 234 -2.00 2.60 9.44
CA THR A 234 -1.74 1.41 10.25
C THR A 234 -1.40 1.79 11.69
N GLN A 235 -0.70 2.90 11.93
CA GLN A 235 -0.45 3.40 13.28
C GLN A 235 -1.76 3.65 14.04
N ARG A 236 -2.76 4.28 13.41
CA ARG A 236 -4.10 4.43 13.98
C ARG A 236 -4.74 3.08 14.29
N ALA A 237 -4.69 2.12 13.37
CA ALA A 237 -5.24 0.79 13.59
C ALA A 237 -4.59 0.10 14.81
N ILE A 238 -3.27 0.23 14.99
CA ILE A 238 -2.56 -0.31 16.15
C ILE A 238 -2.97 0.40 17.44
N LEU A 239 -3.05 1.73 17.46
CA LEU A 239 -3.48 2.49 18.63
C LEU A 239 -4.87 2.05 19.10
N GLU A 240 -5.82 1.85 18.18
CA GLU A 240 -7.17 1.40 18.52
C GLU A 240 -7.19 -0.05 19.02
N VAL A 241 -6.51 -0.97 18.34
CA VAL A 241 -6.48 -2.39 18.75
C VAL A 241 -5.77 -2.57 20.09
N GLN A 242 -4.72 -1.79 20.39
CA GLN A 242 -3.99 -1.86 21.66
C GLN A 242 -4.85 -1.55 22.89
N LYS A 243 -5.90 -0.72 22.76
CA LYS A 243 -6.86 -0.44 23.84
C LYS A 243 -7.54 -1.71 24.36
N HIS A 244 -7.62 -2.76 23.53
CA HIS A 244 -8.25 -4.04 23.86
C HIS A 244 -7.26 -5.11 24.32
N ARG A 245 -5.96 -4.81 24.43
CA ARG A 245 -4.92 -5.79 24.75
C ARG A 245 -5.12 -6.49 26.09
N ARG A 246 -5.69 -5.80 27.08
CA ARG A 246 -5.98 -6.41 28.39
C ARG A 246 -7.00 -7.55 28.29
N THR A 247 -7.93 -7.47 27.34
CA THR A 247 -9.03 -8.43 27.17
C THR A 247 -8.71 -9.49 26.12
N TYR A 248 -8.07 -9.11 25.01
CA TYR A 248 -7.78 -9.99 23.87
C TYR A 248 -6.28 -10.05 23.56
N LYS A 249 -5.46 -10.26 24.60
CA LYS A 249 -4.00 -10.18 24.52
C LYS A 249 -3.41 -10.91 23.30
N ASP A 250 -3.73 -12.19 23.12
CA ASP A 250 -3.13 -13.00 22.05
C ASP A 250 -3.55 -12.53 20.66
N SER A 251 -4.80 -12.09 20.50
CA SER A 251 -5.29 -11.54 19.23
C SER A 251 -4.70 -10.18 18.92
N VAL A 252 -4.54 -9.33 19.93
CA VAL A 252 -3.88 -8.02 19.76
C VAL A 252 -2.40 -8.22 19.42
N ASP A 253 -1.69 -9.08 20.15
CA ASP A 253 -0.27 -9.37 19.89
C ASP A 253 -0.10 -10.00 18.49
N ALA A 254 -1.00 -10.89 18.07
CA ALA A 254 -1.00 -11.44 16.72
C ALA A 254 -1.29 -10.38 15.65
N PHE A 255 -2.23 -9.46 15.89
CA PHE A 255 -2.51 -8.39 14.94
C PHE A 255 -1.33 -7.43 14.80
N VAL A 256 -0.67 -7.07 15.91
CA VAL A 256 0.55 -6.25 15.90
C VAL A 256 1.69 -6.95 15.16
N GLU A 257 1.89 -8.25 15.34
CA GLU A 257 2.88 -9.02 14.59
C GLU A 257 2.65 -8.91 13.07
N GLU A 258 1.40 -9.09 12.61
CA GLU A 258 1.11 -9.06 11.17
C GLU A 258 1.12 -7.62 10.61
N ALA A 259 0.46 -6.66 11.27
CA ALA A 259 0.29 -5.30 10.75
C ALA A 259 1.51 -4.39 10.98
N VAL A 260 2.41 -4.73 11.91
CA VAL A 260 3.65 -3.97 12.17
C VAL A 260 4.86 -4.77 11.72
N VAL A 261 5.15 -5.90 12.37
CA VAL A 261 6.43 -6.60 12.17
C VAL A 261 6.51 -7.18 10.76
N ARG A 262 5.47 -7.88 10.29
CA ARG A 262 5.47 -8.49 8.94
C ARG A 262 5.37 -7.41 7.86
N ARG A 263 4.50 -6.42 8.06
CA ARG A 263 4.32 -5.32 7.11
C ARG A 263 5.58 -4.49 6.92
N GLU A 264 6.17 -4.00 8.01
CA GLU A 264 7.37 -3.16 7.94
C GLU A 264 8.63 -3.97 7.57
N LEU A 265 8.61 -5.31 7.72
CA LEU A 265 9.63 -6.17 7.12
C LEU A 265 9.55 -6.18 5.59
N ALA A 266 8.33 -6.16 5.03
CA ALA A 266 8.16 -6.12 3.58
C ALA A 266 8.69 -4.80 3.00
N GLU A 267 8.39 -3.69 3.70
CA GLU A 267 8.93 -2.36 3.42
C GLU A 267 10.47 -2.36 3.48
N ASN A 268 11.05 -2.92 4.54
CA ASN A 268 12.49 -3.09 4.69
C ASN A 268 13.11 -3.90 3.55
N PHE A 269 12.48 -5.00 3.14
CA PHE A 269 12.97 -5.83 2.05
C PHE A 269 12.96 -5.06 0.73
N CYS A 270 11.85 -4.44 0.34
CA CYS A 270 11.76 -3.67 -0.90
C CYS A 270 12.70 -2.43 -0.89
N TYR A 271 12.95 -1.82 0.27
CA TYR A 271 13.81 -0.66 0.37
C TYR A 271 15.30 -0.98 0.13
N TYR A 272 15.76 -2.10 0.70
CA TYR A 272 17.16 -2.51 0.65
C TYR A 272 17.50 -3.48 -0.48
N ASN A 273 16.50 -4.09 -1.13
CA ASN A 273 16.69 -5.06 -2.19
C ASN A 273 16.19 -4.53 -3.54
N GLU A 274 17.09 -4.07 -4.39
CA GLU A 274 16.73 -3.58 -5.73
C GLU A 274 16.09 -4.64 -6.64
N ASN A 275 16.24 -5.92 -6.28
CA ASN A 275 15.74 -7.09 -7.00
C ASN A 275 14.52 -7.73 -6.33
N TYR A 276 13.76 -6.97 -5.50
CA TYR A 276 12.67 -7.48 -4.66
C TYR A 276 11.58 -8.25 -5.42
N ASP A 277 11.43 -8.02 -6.73
CA ASP A 277 10.44 -8.62 -7.63
C ASP A 277 11.04 -9.72 -8.52
N SER A 278 12.20 -10.27 -8.15
CA SER A 278 12.91 -11.27 -8.94
C SER A 278 13.53 -12.37 -8.07
N VAL A 279 13.84 -13.53 -8.68
CA VAL A 279 14.49 -14.65 -7.99
C VAL A 279 15.87 -14.24 -7.45
N GLN A 280 16.55 -13.30 -8.11
CA GLN A 280 17.82 -12.72 -7.69
C GLN A 280 17.72 -11.96 -6.36
N GLY A 281 16.52 -11.50 -5.99
CA GLY A 281 16.26 -10.88 -4.69
C GLY A 281 16.13 -11.89 -3.54
N ALA A 282 15.97 -13.18 -3.82
CA ALA A 282 15.90 -14.20 -2.77
C ALA A 282 17.27 -14.45 -2.11
N TYR A 283 17.29 -15.03 -0.91
CA TYR A 283 18.56 -15.42 -0.28
C TYR A 283 19.29 -16.53 -1.06
N ASP A 284 20.62 -16.55 -1.00
CA ASP A 284 21.49 -17.48 -1.75
C ASP A 284 21.09 -18.96 -1.61
N TRP A 285 20.68 -19.38 -0.41
CA TRP A 285 20.26 -20.76 -0.18
C TRP A 285 18.99 -21.12 -0.96
N ALA A 286 18.06 -20.15 -1.11
CA ALA A 286 16.82 -20.32 -1.86
C ALA A 286 17.11 -20.35 -3.36
N GLN A 287 17.95 -19.44 -3.85
CA GLN A 287 18.41 -19.45 -5.25
C GLN A 287 19.12 -20.77 -5.59
N THR A 288 20.00 -21.24 -4.70
CA THR A 288 20.76 -22.49 -4.88
C THR A 288 19.84 -23.71 -4.95
N THR A 289 18.88 -23.84 -4.03
CA THR A 289 17.97 -25.00 -4.03
C THR A 289 17.05 -24.97 -5.26
N LEU A 290 16.52 -23.81 -5.64
CA LEU A 290 15.70 -23.66 -6.84
C LEU A 290 16.47 -24.06 -8.11
N LYS A 291 17.75 -23.66 -8.22
CA LYS A 291 18.63 -24.03 -9.33
C LYS A 291 18.93 -25.53 -9.36
N LEU A 292 19.14 -26.16 -8.20
CA LEU A 292 19.37 -27.60 -8.09
C LEU A 292 18.18 -28.40 -8.64
N HIS A 293 16.97 -27.94 -8.36
CA HIS A 293 15.70 -28.58 -8.75
C HIS A 293 15.11 -28.06 -10.07
N ALA A 294 15.89 -27.31 -10.87
CA ALA A 294 15.41 -26.71 -12.11
C ALA A 294 15.08 -27.72 -13.21
N LYS A 295 15.69 -28.92 -13.17
CA LYS A 295 15.48 -29.99 -14.16
C LYS A 295 14.44 -31.03 -13.72
N ASP A 296 13.90 -30.89 -12.52
CA ASP A 296 12.90 -31.82 -12.00
C ASP A 296 11.63 -31.71 -12.84
N LYS A 297 11.08 -32.86 -13.26
CA LYS A 297 9.85 -32.89 -14.05
C LYS A 297 8.69 -32.33 -13.21
N ARG A 298 8.00 -31.31 -13.72
CA ARG A 298 6.79 -30.79 -13.10
C ARG A 298 5.60 -31.71 -13.38
N PRO A 299 4.76 -32.02 -12.38
CA PRO A 299 3.60 -32.90 -12.57
C PRO A 299 2.54 -32.28 -13.48
N TYR A 300 2.41 -30.95 -13.42
CA TYR A 300 1.52 -30.14 -14.24
C TYR A 300 2.28 -28.90 -14.74
N LEU A 301 1.86 -28.37 -15.89
CA LEU A 301 2.34 -27.11 -16.42
C LEU A 301 1.13 -26.32 -16.93
N TYR A 302 0.82 -25.22 -16.27
CA TYR A 302 -0.27 -24.33 -16.65
C TYR A 302 0.27 -23.06 -17.30
N SER A 303 -0.44 -22.61 -18.32
CA SER A 303 -0.27 -21.26 -18.85
C SER A 303 -0.79 -20.21 -17.87
N LEU A 304 -0.36 -18.96 -18.03
CA LEU A 304 -0.90 -17.84 -17.27
C LEU A 304 -2.43 -17.75 -17.40
N GLN A 305 -2.98 -18.01 -18.59
CA GLN A 305 -4.41 -17.94 -18.84
C GLN A 305 -5.19 -19.00 -18.05
N GLU A 306 -4.71 -20.24 -18.00
CA GLU A 306 -5.36 -21.31 -17.21
C GLU A 306 -5.29 -21.03 -15.70
N LEU A 307 -4.17 -20.49 -15.23
CA LEU A 307 -4.03 -20.04 -13.85
C LEU A 307 -4.97 -18.87 -13.57
N GLU A 308 -5.01 -17.84 -14.42
CA GLU A 308 -5.86 -16.67 -14.26
C GLU A 308 -7.35 -17.02 -14.19
N GLN A 309 -7.79 -17.96 -15.03
CA GLN A 309 -9.18 -18.44 -15.09
C GLN A 309 -9.56 -19.41 -13.97
N GLY A 310 -8.58 -19.90 -13.19
CA GLY A 310 -8.83 -20.89 -12.14
C GLY A 310 -9.29 -22.24 -12.71
N THR A 311 -8.64 -22.72 -13.78
CA THR A 311 -9.00 -23.98 -14.45
C THR A 311 -7.94 -25.06 -14.27
N THR A 312 -7.33 -25.11 -13.08
CA THR A 312 -6.37 -26.17 -12.73
C THR A 312 -7.08 -27.45 -12.29
N HIS A 313 -6.32 -28.53 -12.11
CA HIS A 313 -6.82 -29.78 -11.54
C HIS A 313 -7.18 -29.67 -10.05
N ASP A 314 -6.68 -28.65 -9.35
CA ASP A 314 -6.85 -28.49 -7.91
C ASP A 314 -8.02 -27.53 -7.60
N PRO A 315 -9.16 -28.04 -7.11
CA PRO A 315 -10.32 -27.20 -6.85
C PRO A 315 -10.09 -26.17 -5.73
N LEU A 316 -9.18 -26.44 -4.78
CA LEU A 316 -8.85 -25.48 -3.72
C LEU A 316 -8.07 -24.29 -4.30
N TRP A 317 -7.11 -24.56 -5.19
CA TRP A 317 -6.37 -23.50 -5.87
C TRP A 317 -7.28 -22.65 -6.75
N ASN A 318 -8.18 -23.30 -7.50
CA ASN A 318 -9.17 -22.60 -8.31
C ASN A 318 -10.09 -21.71 -7.45
N ALA A 319 -10.53 -22.19 -6.29
CA ALA A 319 -11.34 -21.40 -5.37
C ALA A 319 -10.60 -20.17 -4.84
N ALA A 320 -9.31 -20.32 -4.46
CA ALA A 320 -8.47 -19.22 -4.02
C ALA A 320 -8.29 -18.15 -5.13
N GLN A 321 -7.96 -18.60 -6.34
CA GLN A 321 -7.84 -17.73 -7.52
C GLN A 321 -9.15 -16.98 -7.80
N LEU A 322 -10.28 -17.69 -7.81
CA LEU A 322 -11.58 -17.08 -8.09
C LEU A 322 -12.03 -16.11 -6.99
N GLN A 323 -11.63 -16.35 -5.73
CA GLN A 323 -11.85 -15.38 -4.64
C GLN A 323 -11.11 -14.07 -4.96
N MET A 324 -9.83 -14.13 -5.32
CA MET A 324 -9.06 -12.95 -5.73
C MET A 324 -9.70 -12.23 -6.92
N VAL A 325 -10.08 -12.97 -7.96
CA VAL A 325 -10.68 -12.39 -9.18
C VAL A 325 -11.99 -11.68 -8.86
N ARG A 326 -12.87 -12.29 -8.06
CA ARG A 326 -14.22 -11.77 -7.78
C ARG A 326 -14.25 -10.73 -6.67
N GLU A 327 -13.59 -11.02 -5.56
CA GLU A 327 -13.65 -10.21 -4.35
C GLU A 327 -12.50 -9.20 -4.27
N GLY A 328 -11.47 -9.31 -5.11
CA GLY A 328 -10.29 -8.44 -5.04
C GLY A 328 -9.52 -8.53 -3.73
N LYS A 329 -9.74 -9.62 -2.97
CA LYS A 329 -9.09 -9.92 -1.71
C LYS A 329 -9.06 -11.43 -1.44
N MET A 330 -7.98 -12.12 -1.78
CA MET A 330 -7.80 -13.52 -1.38
C MET A 330 -7.56 -13.63 0.14
N HIS A 331 -8.07 -14.68 0.78
CA HIS A 331 -7.75 -14.96 2.17
C HIS A 331 -6.23 -15.16 2.37
N GLY A 332 -5.62 -14.49 3.37
CA GLY A 332 -4.16 -14.43 3.53
C GLY A 332 -3.49 -15.81 3.66
N PHE A 333 -4.14 -16.78 4.33
CA PHE A 333 -3.64 -18.15 4.38
C PHE A 333 -3.60 -18.82 3.00
N LEU A 334 -4.60 -18.57 2.16
CA LEU A 334 -4.68 -19.15 0.82
C LEU A 334 -3.67 -18.50 -0.13
N ARG A 335 -3.28 -17.23 0.06
CA ARG A 335 -2.22 -16.58 -0.75
C ARG A 335 -0.91 -17.37 -0.72
N MET A 336 -0.49 -17.84 0.47
CA MET A 336 0.73 -18.65 0.61
C MET A 336 0.64 -19.96 -0.16
N TYR A 337 -0.49 -20.67 -0.04
CA TYR A 337 -0.72 -21.92 -0.76
C TYR A 337 -0.79 -21.67 -2.27
N TRP A 338 -1.53 -20.65 -2.69
CA TRP A 338 -1.73 -20.25 -4.07
C TRP A 338 -0.40 -19.95 -4.77
N ALA A 339 0.45 -19.11 -4.19
CA ALA A 339 1.74 -18.75 -4.77
C ALA A 339 2.70 -19.95 -4.86
N LYS A 340 2.70 -20.82 -3.84
CA LYS A 340 3.52 -22.05 -3.85
C LYS A 340 3.11 -23.02 -4.94
N LYS A 341 1.81 -23.12 -5.24
CA LYS A 341 1.31 -23.96 -6.33
C LYS A 341 1.64 -23.41 -7.71
N ILE A 342 1.70 -22.09 -7.87
CA ILE A 342 2.23 -21.50 -9.12
C ILE A 342 3.67 -21.98 -9.34
N LEU A 343 4.54 -21.94 -8.33
CA LEU A 343 5.91 -22.50 -8.43
C LEU A 343 5.94 -23.98 -8.83
N GLU A 344 5.01 -24.77 -8.31
CA GLU A 344 4.94 -26.20 -8.59
C GLU A 344 4.46 -26.51 -10.03
N TRP A 345 3.69 -25.60 -10.64
CA TRP A 345 2.98 -25.83 -11.90
C TRP A 345 3.37 -24.89 -13.04
N THR A 346 4.51 -24.20 -12.93
CA THR A 346 5.13 -23.45 -14.03
C THR A 346 6.51 -24.01 -14.37
N ARG A 347 7.10 -23.54 -15.46
CA ARG A 347 8.34 -24.07 -16.02
C ARG A 347 9.56 -23.71 -15.18
N SER A 348 9.55 -22.56 -14.52
CA SER A 348 10.68 -22.09 -13.73
C SER A 348 10.25 -21.19 -12.56
N PRO A 349 11.11 -20.98 -11.56
CA PRO A 349 10.84 -20.05 -10.47
C PRO A 349 10.64 -18.60 -10.94
N GLU A 350 11.33 -18.19 -12.00
CA GLU A 350 11.17 -16.86 -12.61
C GLU A 350 9.78 -16.72 -13.25
N GLU A 351 9.33 -17.72 -14.02
CA GLU A 351 7.99 -17.72 -14.61
C GLU A 351 6.92 -17.75 -13.51
N ALA A 352 7.13 -18.54 -12.45
CA ALA A 352 6.22 -18.58 -11.31
C ALA A 352 6.09 -17.23 -10.61
N LEU A 353 7.23 -16.59 -10.31
CA LEU A 353 7.24 -15.30 -9.63
C LEU A 353 6.58 -14.23 -10.50
N GLN A 354 6.90 -14.21 -11.79
CA GLN A 354 6.27 -13.31 -12.75
C GLN A 354 4.75 -13.48 -12.79
N PHE A 355 4.26 -14.74 -12.86
CA PHE A 355 2.82 -15.01 -12.91
C PHE A 355 2.14 -14.65 -11.58
N ALA A 356 2.76 -14.96 -10.45
CA ALA A 356 2.23 -14.62 -9.13
C ALA A 356 2.12 -13.10 -8.94
N ILE A 357 3.17 -12.34 -9.28
CA ILE A 357 3.16 -10.88 -9.21
C ILE A 357 2.09 -10.32 -10.13
N TYR A 358 2.04 -10.76 -11.40
CA TYR A 358 1.03 -10.29 -12.36
C TYR A 358 -0.40 -10.50 -11.85
N LEU A 359 -0.72 -11.70 -11.38
CA LEU A 359 -2.08 -12.03 -10.91
C LEU A 359 -2.44 -11.26 -9.64
N ASN A 360 -1.50 -11.13 -8.69
CA ASN A 360 -1.67 -10.33 -7.49
C ASN A 360 -1.93 -8.86 -7.85
N ASP A 361 -1.05 -8.26 -8.66
CA ASP A 361 -1.09 -6.85 -9.03
C ASP A 361 -2.20 -6.49 -10.01
N ARG A 362 -2.86 -7.48 -10.60
CA ARG A 362 -4.01 -7.28 -11.48
C ARG A 362 -5.35 -7.32 -10.76
N TYR A 363 -5.46 -8.13 -9.70
CA TYR A 363 -6.75 -8.44 -9.09
C TYR A 363 -6.89 -8.02 -7.63
N GLU A 364 -5.82 -8.09 -6.83
CA GLU A 364 -5.86 -7.74 -5.41
C GLU A 364 -5.94 -6.23 -5.23
N LEU A 365 -6.95 -5.76 -4.49
CA LEU A 365 -7.07 -4.35 -4.11
C LEU A 365 -5.86 -3.86 -3.32
N ASP A 366 -5.20 -4.78 -2.61
CA ASP A 366 -3.98 -4.54 -1.83
C ASP A 366 -2.69 -5.04 -2.52
N GLY A 367 -2.74 -5.29 -3.83
CA GLY A 367 -1.57 -5.63 -4.66
C GLY A 367 -0.75 -4.41 -5.08
N ARG A 368 0.33 -4.60 -5.85
CA ARG A 368 1.33 -3.57 -6.22
C ARG A 368 1.94 -2.90 -4.99
N ASP A 369 2.20 -3.72 -3.99
CA ASP A 369 2.51 -3.32 -2.63
C ASP A 369 3.74 -4.09 -2.14
N PRO A 370 4.61 -3.50 -1.28
CA PRO A 370 5.72 -4.25 -0.68
C PRO A 370 5.30 -5.59 -0.09
N ASN A 371 4.11 -5.67 0.53
CA ASN A 371 3.56 -6.91 1.09
C ASN A 371 3.14 -7.94 0.05
N GLY A 372 2.92 -7.53 -1.20
CA GLY A 372 2.62 -8.44 -2.31
C GLY A 372 3.89 -9.04 -2.93
N TYR A 373 4.99 -8.28 -2.98
CA TYR A 373 6.27 -8.75 -3.51
C TYR A 373 6.99 -9.72 -2.56
N VAL A 374 6.81 -9.56 -1.24
CA VAL A 374 7.48 -10.32 -0.16
C VAL A 374 6.65 -11.50 0.31
#